data_AF-F2BAH7-F1
#
_entry.id   AF-F2BAH7-F1
#
_cell.length_a   1.000
_cell.length_b   1.000
_cell.length_c   1.000
_cell.angle_alpha   90.00
_cell.angle_beta   90.00
_cell.angle_gamma   90.00
#
_symmetry.space_group_name_H-M   'P 1'
#
loop_
_entity.id
_entity.type
_entity.pdbx_description
1 polymer ?
#
loop_
_entity_poly.entity_id
_entity_poly.type
_entity_poly.pdbx_seq_one_letter_code
_entity_poly.pdbx_strand_id
1 'polypeptide(L)'
;MLAGCQGSLAYELLQAAKGNNAPTSAQEVESMMPVVEAMKDLPSKAELATRKMHPRKWGGYAGSPEIKMLWTTDKAFDTPEAASADALKQCRQAGGKNCKTVVLYSNLCFTLAQGRRNGKLFDAIGYGPTHEFAKITATGNCQNQGGQGCHPTVGATPSCAVPCNVITNTSCRYEDPGIIFPEKGMKIKKIPSFFR
;
A
#
# COMPACT_ATOMS: atom_id res chain seq x y z
N MET A 1 0.73 -14.72 -9.95
CA MET A 1 1.89 -13.95 -10.42
C MET A 1 1.71 -12.50 -10.01
N LEU A 2 2.13 -12.13 -8.79
CA LEU A 2 2.13 -10.74 -8.33
C LEU A 2 3.51 -10.15 -8.64
N ALA A 3 3.71 -9.75 -9.89
CA ALA A 3 4.81 -8.88 -10.30
C ALA A 3 4.32 -7.43 -10.13
N GLY A 4 4.99 -6.63 -9.32
CA GLY A 4 4.64 -5.21 -9.15
C GLY A 4 4.67 -4.74 -7.70
N CYS A 5 5.86 -4.71 -7.09
CA CYS A 5 6.13 -3.87 -5.92
C CYS A 5 7.41 -3.05 -6.07
N GLN A 6 7.89 -2.92 -7.31
CA GLN A 6 8.85 -1.89 -7.69
C GLN A 6 8.04 -0.81 -8.39
N GLY A 7 8.15 0.44 -7.91
CA GLY A 7 7.50 1.62 -8.50
C GLY A 7 6.00 1.71 -8.25
N SER A 8 5.53 2.49 -7.26
CA SER A 8 4.19 3.07 -7.49
C SER A 8 4.34 3.97 -8.70
N LEU A 9 3.45 3.80 -9.66
CA LEU A 9 3.41 4.63 -10.84
C LEU A 9 3.25 6.12 -10.47
N ALA A 10 2.58 6.46 -9.36
CA ALA A 10 2.55 7.83 -8.85
C ALA A 10 3.95 8.41 -8.57
N TYR A 11 4.87 7.60 -8.01
CA TYR A 11 6.28 7.98 -7.85
C TYR A 11 7.01 8.01 -9.20
N GLU A 12 6.75 7.05 -10.08
CA GLU A 12 7.38 7.02 -11.41
C GLU A 12 6.97 8.22 -12.27
N LEU A 13 5.69 8.62 -12.28
CA LEU A 13 5.15 9.81 -12.95
C LEU A 13 5.66 11.13 -12.34
N LEU A 14 6.09 11.12 -11.08
CA LEU A 14 6.78 12.26 -10.48
C LEU A 14 8.25 12.35 -10.89
N GLN A 15 8.92 11.22 -11.02
CA GLN A 15 10.28 11.16 -11.56
C GLN A 15 10.29 11.47 -13.06
N ALA A 16 9.24 11.07 -13.77
CA ALA A 16 8.94 11.39 -15.17
C ALA A 16 8.92 12.90 -15.45
N ALA A 17 8.31 13.68 -14.55
CA ALA A 17 8.26 15.14 -14.61
C ALA A 17 9.64 15.81 -14.34
N LYS A 18 10.65 15.04 -13.91
CA LYS A 18 12.05 15.47 -13.71
C LYS A 18 13.03 14.90 -14.75
N GLY A 19 12.56 14.06 -15.69
CA GLY A 19 13.37 13.52 -16.80
C GLY A 19 13.33 11.99 -16.97
N ASN A 20 13.47 11.56 -18.23
CA ASN A 20 13.65 10.21 -18.83
C ASN A 20 12.72 9.03 -18.49
N ASN A 21 11.74 9.16 -17.59
CA ASN A 21 10.65 8.18 -17.42
C ASN A 21 9.26 8.82 -17.63
N ALA A 22 9.14 9.75 -18.59
CA ALA A 22 7.93 10.52 -18.91
C ALA A 22 6.65 9.64 -18.97
N PRO A 23 5.47 10.12 -18.51
CA PRO A 23 4.20 9.43 -18.77
C PRO A 23 4.08 9.17 -20.28
N THR A 24 3.70 7.95 -20.66
CA THR A 24 3.62 7.55 -22.08
C THR A 24 2.29 7.92 -22.72
N SER A 25 1.27 8.30 -21.92
CA SER A 25 0.00 8.82 -22.42
C SER A 25 -0.68 9.83 -21.49
N ALA A 26 -1.59 10.64 -22.04
CA ALA A 26 -2.41 11.60 -21.28
C ALA A 26 -3.32 10.91 -20.24
N GLN A 27 -3.77 9.69 -20.54
CA GLN A 27 -4.62 8.90 -19.65
C GLN A 27 -3.88 8.47 -18.37
N GLU A 28 -2.58 8.16 -18.47
CA GLU A 28 -1.75 7.85 -17.30
C GLU A 28 -1.62 9.06 -16.38
N VAL A 29 -1.44 10.26 -16.96
CA VAL A 29 -1.37 11.52 -16.21
C VAL A 29 -2.69 11.81 -15.50
N GLU A 30 -3.82 11.73 -16.21
CA GLU A 30 -5.14 12.04 -15.67
C GLU A 30 -5.53 11.10 -14.52
N SER A 31 -5.29 9.79 -14.67
CA SER A 31 -5.60 8.79 -13.63
C SER A 31 -4.84 8.99 -12.31
N MET A 32 -3.78 9.80 -12.33
CA MET A 32 -2.84 9.97 -11.22
C MET A 32 -2.87 11.36 -10.60
N MET A 33 -3.55 12.31 -11.25
CA MET A 33 -3.78 13.64 -10.70
C MET A 33 -4.32 13.61 -9.27
N PRO A 34 -5.29 12.75 -8.89
CA PRO A 34 -5.75 12.67 -7.51
C PRO A 34 -4.64 12.30 -6.50
N VAL A 35 -3.71 11.43 -6.90
CA VAL A 35 -2.56 11.07 -6.05
C VAL A 35 -1.59 12.25 -5.94
N VAL A 36 -1.29 12.91 -7.07
CA VAL A 36 -0.40 14.07 -7.11
C VAL A 36 -0.95 15.22 -6.25
N GLU A 37 -2.26 15.43 -6.26
CA GLU A 37 -2.92 16.45 -5.43
C GLU A 37 -2.81 16.09 -3.94
N ALA A 38 -3.15 14.86 -3.56
CA ALA A 38 -3.06 14.40 -2.18
C ALA A 38 -1.63 14.46 -1.60
N MET A 39 -0.60 14.41 -2.46
CA MET A 39 0.80 14.56 -2.02
C MET A 39 1.15 15.98 -1.58
N LYS A 40 0.41 17.00 -2.02
CA LYS A 40 0.66 18.39 -1.60
C LYS A 40 0.37 18.61 -0.12
N ASP A 41 -0.50 17.78 0.45
CA ASP A 41 -0.89 17.82 1.86
C ASP A 41 0.09 17.04 2.77
N LEU A 42 1.12 16.39 2.20
CA LEU A 42 2.11 15.65 2.95
C LEU A 42 3.26 16.57 3.42
N PRO A 43 3.79 16.34 4.64
CA PRO A 43 4.96 17.07 5.09
C PRO A 43 6.16 16.80 4.19
N SER A 44 7.03 17.81 4.05
CA SER A 44 8.27 17.67 3.29
C SER A 44 9.28 16.77 4.02
N LYS A 45 10.23 16.19 3.28
CA LYS A 45 11.37 15.46 3.86
C LYS A 45 12.20 16.32 4.79
N ALA A 46 12.38 17.60 4.45
CA ALA A 46 13.13 18.56 5.27
C ALA A 46 12.43 18.80 6.61
N GLU A 47 11.11 19.00 6.58
CA GLU A 47 10.29 19.14 7.79
C GLU A 47 10.34 17.86 8.62
N LEU A 48 10.08 16.70 8.00
CA LEU A 48 10.16 15.40 8.66
C LEU A 48 11.54 15.17 9.29
N ALA A 49 12.62 15.62 8.66
CA ALA A 49 13.97 15.43 9.17
C ALA A 49 14.20 16.05 10.56
N THR A 50 13.41 17.06 10.94
CA THR A 50 13.48 17.72 12.26
C THR A 50 12.78 16.93 13.38
N ARG A 51 11.92 15.98 13.02
CA ARG A 51 11.07 15.24 13.96
C ARG A 51 11.77 14.00 14.51
N LYS A 52 11.41 13.59 15.73
CA LYS A 52 11.92 12.36 16.36
C LYS A 52 11.43 11.13 15.61
N MET A 53 12.33 10.17 15.35
CA MET A 53 11.98 8.92 14.67
C MET A 53 11.24 7.98 15.62
N HIS A 54 10.04 7.55 15.21
CA HIS A 54 9.29 6.49 15.83
C HIS A 54 9.74 5.12 15.32
N PRO A 55 9.67 4.07 16.17
CA PRO A 55 10.01 2.71 15.77
C PRO A 55 9.06 2.22 14.68
N ARG A 56 9.59 1.41 13.75
CA ARG A 56 8.83 0.79 12.67
C ARG A 56 7.68 -0.05 13.21
N LYS A 57 6.53 0.01 12.54
CA LYS A 57 5.39 -0.86 12.81
C LYS A 57 5.06 -1.71 11.60
N TRP A 58 4.45 -2.86 11.86
CA TRP A 58 4.18 -3.94 10.91
C TRP A 58 2.71 -4.31 10.87
N GLY A 59 2.25 -4.63 9.66
CA GLY A 59 0.94 -5.18 9.38
C GLY A 59 1.05 -6.23 8.29
N GLY A 60 -0.05 -6.93 8.02
CA GLY A 60 -0.02 -8.02 7.06
C GLY A 60 -1.36 -8.38 6.48
N TYR A 61 -1.32 -9.12 5.39
CA TYR A 61 -2.46 -9.85 4.86
C TYR A 61 -2.14 -11.33 4.76
N ALA A 62 -3.12 -12.16 5.07
CA ALA A 62 -3.11 -13.59 4.84
C ALA A 62 -4.32 -14.00 3.99
N GLY A 63 -4.16 -15.06 3.23
CA GLY A 63 -5.21 -15.61 2.38
C GLY A 63 -5.19 -17.13 2.43
N SER A 64 -6.30 -17.72 2.02
CA SER A 64 -6.43 -19.17 1.85
C SER A 64 -7.16 -19.44 0.53
N PRO A 65 -6.78 -20.48 -0.24
CA PRO A 65 -7.46 -20.82 -1.48
C PRO A 65 -8.98 -21.04 -1.33
N GLU A 66 -9.44 -21.48 -0.16
CA GLU A 66 -10.81 -21.90 0.08
C GLU A 66 -11.79 -20.74 0.30
N ILE A 67 -11.36 -19.66 0.95
CA ILE A 67 -12.25 -18.56 1.37
C ILE A 67 -12.22 -17.37 0.40
N LYS A 68 -11.39 -17.42 -0.66
CA LYS A 68 -11.29 -16.43 -1.76
C LYS A 68 -11.15 -14.95 -1.35
N MET A 69 -10.90 -14.67 -0.07
CA MET A 69 -10.74 -13.34 0.51
C MET A 69 -9.41 -13.26 1.26
N LEU A 70 -8.85 -12.05 1.33
CA LEU A 70 -7.69 -11.74 2.16
C LEU A 70 -8.15 -11.16 3.49
N TRP A 71 -7.50 -11.60 4.56
CA TRP A 71 -7.70 -11.12 5.92
C TRP A 71 -6.46 -10.38 6.38
N THR A 72 -6.64 -9.34 7.18
CA THR A 72 -5.55 -8.44 7.58
C THR A 72 -5.41 -8.37 9.09
N THR A 73 -4.25 -7.91 9.53
CA THR A 73 -3.98 -7.61 10.94
C THR A 73 -4.99 -6.63 11.53
N ASP A 74 -5.38 -6.83 12.79
CA ASP A 74 -6.33 -5.96 13.50
C ASP A 74 -5.71 -4.66 14.05
N LYS A 75 -4.39 -4.65 14.19
CA LYS A 75 -3.58 -3.51 14.65
C LYS A 75 -2.17 -3.57 14.07
N ALA A 76 -1.38 -2.56 14.41
CA ALA A 76 0.03 -2.50 14.07
C ALA A 76 0.90 -3.23 15.13
N PHE A 77 1.92 -3.96 14.67
CA PHE A 77 2.81 -4.78 15.50
C PHE A 77 4.27 -4.29 15.43
N ASP A 78 5.11 -4.70 16.38
CA ASP A 78 6.52 -4.31 16.43
C ASP A 78 7.42 -5.16 15.52
N THR A 79 6.97 -6.37 15.14
CA THR A 79 7.75 -7.30 14.31
C THR A 79 6.94 -7.86 13.15
N PRO A 80 7.58 -8.21 12.02
CA PRO A 80 6.90 -8.86 10.90
C PRO A 80 6.35 -10.24 11.28
N GLU A 81 7.00 -10.95 12.21
CA GLU A 81 6.54 -12.26 12.70
C GLU A 81 5.22 -12.13 13.46
N ALA A 82 5.09 -11.12 14.34
CA ALA A 82 3.86 -10.88 15.08
C ALA A 82 2.71 -10.46 14.15
N ALA A 83 2.99 -9.58 13.18
CA ALA A 83 2.01 -9.22 12.15
C ALA A 83 1.58 -10.43 11.30
N SER A 84 2.52 -11.29 10.94
CA SER A 84 2.23 -12.54 10.21
C SER A 84 1.34 -13.48 11.02
N ALA A 85 1.68 -13.69 12.30
CA ALA A 85 0.92 -14.55 13.20
C ALA A 85 -0.52 -14.05 13.37
N ASP A 86 -0.71 -12.74 13.52
CA ASP A 86 -2.05 -12.16 13.62
C ASP A 86 -2.84 -12.26 12.32
N ALA A 87 -2.26 -11.89 11.16
CA ALA A 87 -2.94 -12.04 9.87
C ALA A 87 -3.39 -13.49 9.61
N LEU A 88 -2.54 -14.46 9.93
CA LEU A 88 -2.87 -15.89 9.84
C LEU A 88 -4.00 -16.29 10.80
N LYS A 89 -3.98 -15.77 12.03
CA LYS A 89 -5.07 -15.97 13.00
C LYS A 89 -6.40 -15.44 12.44
N GLN A 90 -6.42 -14.22 11.91
CA GLN A 90 -7.62 -13.60 11.33
C GLN A 90 -8.15 -14.43 10.15
N CYS A 91 -7.27 -14.88 9.26
CA CYS A 91 -7.64 -15.77 8.15
C CYS A 91 -8.26 -17.10 8.63
N ARG A 92 -7.71 -17.72 9.68
CA ARG A 92 -8.24 -18.99 10.23
C ARG A 92 -9.59 -18.79 10.92
N GLN A 93 -9.75 -17.69 11.65
CA GLN A 93 -11.02 -17.33 12.29
C GLN A 93 -12.14 -17.12 11.28
N ALA A 94 -11.80 -16.67 10.07
CA ALA A 94 -12.72 -16.58 8.95
C ALA A 94 -12.98 -17.90 8.20
N GLY A 95 -12.50 -19.04 8.72
CA GLY A 95 -12.72 -20.37 8.15
C GLY A 95 -11.66 -20.84 7.15
N GLY A 96 -10.57 -20.10 6.97
CA GLY A 96 -9.45 -20.52 6.13
C GLY A 96 -8.67 -21.68 6.76
N LYS A 97 -8.53 -22.80 6.04
CA LYS A 97 -7.80 -23.98 6.54
C LYS A 97 -6.32 -23.93 6.22
N ASN A 98 -5.97 -23.46 5.03
CA ASN A 98 -4.60 -23.42 4.50
C ASN A 98 -4.07 -21.98 4.41
N CYS A 99 -4.32 -21.19 5.45
CA CYS A 99 -3.94 -19.78 5.50
C CYS A 99 -2.43 -19.60 5.36
N LYS A 100 -2.04 -18.70 4.46
CA LYS A 100 -0.67 -18.26 4.25
C LYS A 100 -0.60 -16.75 4.26
N THR A 101 0.48 -16.22 4.82
CA THR A 101 0.79 -14.78 4.74
C THR A 101 1.13 -14.43 3.30
N VAL A 102 0.37 -13.52 2.72
CA VAL A 102 0.50 -13.07 1.32
C VAL A 102 1.46 -11.89 1.22
N VAL A 103 1.35 -10.96 2.17
CA VAL A 103 2.18 -9.76 2.22
C VAL A 103 2.32 -9.30 3.66
N LEU A 104 3.52 -8.85 4.01
CA LEU A 104 3.76 -8.05 5.22
C LEU A 104 4.23 -6.68 4.79
N TYR A 105 3.80 -5.65 5.48
CA TYR A 105 4.15 -4.28 5.16
C TYR A 105 4.44 -3.51 6.44
N SER A 106 5.13 -2.38 6.29
CA SER A 106 5.55 -1.57 7.42
C SER A 106 5.52 -0.09 7.10
N ASN A 107 5.16 0.71 8.12
CA ASN A 107 5.06 2.17 8.07
C ASN A 107 4.18 2.71 6.93
N LEU A 108 3.12 1.97 6.59
CA LEU A 108 2.14 2.37 5.58
C LEU A 108 0.74 1.83 5.92
N CYS A 109 -0.25 2.48 5.33
CA CYS A 109 -1.58 1.96 5.10
C CYS A 109 -1.61 1.22 3.77
N PHE A 110 -2.20 0.02 3.74
CA PHE A 110 -2.30 -0.85 2.58
C PHE A 110 -3.77 -1.14 2.27
N THR A 111 -4.14 -1.17 1.00
CA THR A 111 -5.47 -1.60 0.56
C THR A 111 -5.44 -2.12 -0.89
N LEU A 112 -6.59 -2.59 -1.36
CA LEU A 112 -6.81 -3.04 -2.73
C LEU A 112 -7.97 -2.25 -3.35
N ALA A 113 -7.88 -2.00 -4.65
CA ALA A 113 -8.99 -1.56 -5.47
C ALA A 113 -9.32 -2.65 -6.49
N GLN A 114 -10.59 -2.88 -6.74
CA GLN A 114 -11.07 -3.82 -7.74
C GLN A 114 -11.44 -3.07 -9.01
N GLY A 115 -11.13 -3.66 -10.16
CA GLY A 115 -11.59 -3.19 -11.46
C GLY A 115 -11.75 -4.34 -12.45
N ARG A 116 -12.15 -3.99 -13.68
CA ARG A 116 -12.26 -4.95 -14.78
C ARG A 116 -11.29 -4.61 -15.90
N ARG A 117 -10.58 -5.62 -16.41
CA ARG A 117 -9.73 -5.52 -17.59
C ARG A 117 -10.02 -6.69 -18.51
N ASN A 118 -10.36 -6.41 -19.77
CA ASN A 118 -10.76 -7.42 -20.76
C ASN A 118 -11.87 -8.36 -20.23
N GLY A 119 -12.87 -7.77 -19.56
CA GLY A 119 -14.00 -8.50 -18.96
C GLY A 119 -13.69 -9.30 -17.69
N LYS A 120 -12.43 -9.34 -17.21
CA LYS A 120 -12.02 -10.09 -16.01
C LYS A 120 -11.79 -9.15 -14.83
N LEU A 121 -12.25 -9.56 -13.66
CA LEU A 121 -11.94 -8.87 -12.40
C LEU A 121 -10.45 -9.00 -12.08
N PHE A 122 -9.87 -7.92 -11.58
CA PHE A 122 -8.53 -7.90 -11.02
C PHE A 122 -8.46 -6.90 -9.87
N ASP A 123 -7.49 -7.11 -8.98
CA ASP A 123 -7.22 -6.19 -7.87
C ASP A 123 -5.89 -5.46 -8.12
N ALA A 124 -5.87 -4.17 -7.81
CA ALA A 124 -4.68 -3.33 -7.82
C ALA A 124 -4.34 -2.90 -6.38
N ILE A 125 -3.05 -2.92 -6.06
CA ILE A 125 -2.55 -2.52 -4.75
C ILE A 125 -2.54 -1.01 -4.61
N GLY A 126 -2.94 -0.49 -3.45
CA GLY A 126 -2.66 0.87 -3.04
C GLY A 126 -2.02 0.94 -1.66
N TYR A 127 -1.18 1.94 -1.48
CA TYR A 127 -0.53 2.20 -0.21
C TYR A 127 -0.32 3.70 0.00
N GLY A 128 -0.14 4.12 1.25
CA GLY A 128 0.04 5.52 1.60
C GLY A 128 0.25 5.74 3.10
N PRO A 129 0.54 6.98 3.53
CA PRO A 129 0.66 7.30 4.95
C PRO A 129 -0.68 7.31 5.69
N THR A 130 -1.81 7.32 4.98
CA THR A 130 -3.16 7.34 5.56
C THR A 130 -4.10 6.40 4.81
N HIS A 131 -5.26 6.11 5.41
CA HIS A 131 -6.32 5.30 4.80
C HIS A 131 -6.74 5.87 3.44
N GLU A 132 -7.00 7.18 3.42
CA GLU A 132 -7.53 7.84 2.23
C GLU A 132 -6.49 7.88 1.11
N PHE A 133 -5.24 8.18 1.45
CA PHE A 133 -4.15 8.16 0.48
C PHE A 133 -3.96 6.77 -0.13
N ALA A 134 -4.06 5.71 0.68
CA ALA A 134 -3.96 4.34 0.18
C ALA A 134 -5.10 3.99 -0.79
N LYS A 135 -6.34 4.45 -0.55
CA LYS A 135 -7.48 4.25 -1.47
C LYS A 135 -7.33 4.99 -2.79
N ILE A 136 -6.93 6.27 -2.73
CA ILE A 136 -6.69 7.09 -3.92
C ILE A 136 -5.60 6.42 -4.77
N THR A 137 -4.52 5.98 -4.13
CA THR A 137 -3.42 5.26 -4.79
C THR A 137 -3.87 3.92 -5.38
N ALA A 138 -4.71 3.14 -4.66
CA ALA A 138 -5.23 1.87 -5.18
C ALA A 138 -6.08 2.09 -6.44
N THR A 139 -6.96 3.08 -6.39
CA THR A 139 -7.88 3.40 -7.48
C THR A 139 -7.12 3.91 -8.70
N GLY A 140 -6.17 4.83 -8.50
CA GLY A 140 -5.28 5.28 -9.57
C GLY A 140 -4.52 4.10 -10.18
N ASN A 141 -3.90 3.25 -9.36
CA ASN A 141 -3.13 2.10 -9.87
C ASN A 141 -4.03 1.14 -10.66
N CYS A 142 -5.28 0.94 -10.26
CA CYS A 142 -6.26 0.16 -11.02
C CYS A 142 -6.52 0.78 -12.40
N GLN A 143 -6.80 2.08 -12.46
CA GLN A 143 -7.07 2.79 -13.71
C GLN A 143 -5.87 2.74 -14.65
N ASN A 144 -4.68 3.01 -14.13
CA ASN A 144 -3.45 2.99 -14.90
C ASN A 144 -3.12 1.59 -15.46
N GLN A 145 -3.50 0.52 -14.76
CA GLN A 145 -3.36 -0.84 -15.28
C GLN A 145 -4.37 -1.16 -16.40
N GLY A 146 -5.15 -0.18 -16.88
CA GLY A 146 -6.20 -0.34 -17.88
C GLY A 146 -7.52 -0.84 -17.31
N GLY A 147 -7.74 -0.65 -16.00
CA GLY A 147 -8.95 -1.06 -15.32
C GLY A 147 -10.13 -0.12 -15.57
N GLN A 148 -11.30 -0.68 -15.82
CA GLN A 148 -12.58 0.01 -15.87
C GLN A 148 -13.38 -0.24 -14.59
N GLY A 149 -14.17 0.77 -14.18
CA GLY A 149 -14.99 0.68 -12.96
C GLY A 149 -14.17 0.50 -11.69
N CYS A 150 -12.97 1.09 -11.64
CA CYS A 150 -12.07 0.97 -10.50
C CYS A 150 -12.67 1.59 -9.23
N HIS A 151 -12.77 0.81 -8.17
CA HIS A 151 -13.21 1.28 -6.86
C HIS A 151 -12.43 0.58 -5.74
N PRO A 152 -12.23 1.21 -4.58
CA PRO A 152 -11.75 0.52 -3.39
C PRO A 152 -12.62 -0.71 -3.11
N THR A 153 -12.03 -1.83 -2.70
CA THR A 153 -12.79 -3.05 -2.43
C THR A 153 -13.71 -2.83 -1.23
N VAL A 154 -15.03 -2.90 -1.45
CA VAL A 154 -16.06 -2.69 -0.42
C VAL A 154 -15.87 -3.73 0.68
N GLY A 155 -15.60 -3.30 1.91
CA GLY A 155 -15.29 -4.16 3.07
C GLY A 155 -13.80 -4.33 3.39
N ALA A 156 -12.89 -3.96 2.49
CA ALA A 156 -11.45 -3.93 2.74
C ALA A 156 -11.03 -2.54 3.26
N THR A 157 -11.40 -2.22 4.51
CA THR A 157 -10.84 -1.03 5.19
C THR A 157 -9.32 -1.07 5.05
N PRO A 158 -8.67 0.02 4.59
CA PRO A 158 -7.21 0.06 4.52
C PRO A 158 -6.63 -0.33 5.88
N SER A 159 -5.69 -1.26 5.86
CA SER A 159 -5.03 -1.73 7.07
C SER A 159 -3.72 -0.98 7.24
N CYS A 160 -3.53 -0.37 8.41
CA CYS A 160 -2.44 0.56 8.66
C CYS A 160 -1.47 0.06 9.71
N ALA A 161 -0.21 0.07 9.31
CA ALA A 161 0.94 -0.22 10.16
C ALA A 161 1.81 1.03 10.30
N VAL A 162 1.19 2.19 10.55
CA VAL A 162 1.90 3.45 10.81
C VAL A 162 2.02 3.69 12.32
N PRO A 163 3.18 4.13 12.83
CA PRO A 163 3.34 4.46 14.26
C PRO A 163 2.45 5.63 14.73
N CYS A 164 2.15 6.57 13.83
CA CYS A 164 1.38 7.78 14.09
C CYS A 164 0.92 8.40 12.74
N ASN A 165 -0.01 9.36 12.77
CA ASN A 165 -0.45 10.07 11.57
C ASN A 165 0.50 11.23 11.26
N VAL A 166 1.29 11.13 10.19
CA VAL A 166 2.27 12.16 9.78
C VAL A 166 1.68 13.48 9.32
N ILE A 167 0.41 13.49 8.90
CA ILE A 167 -0.30 14.69 8.42
C ILE A 167 -0.79 15.50 9.62
N THR A 168 -1.43 14.84 10.59
CA THR A 168 -2.06 15.55 11.71
C THR A 168 -1.18 15.66 12.94
N ASN A 169 -0.11 14.86 13.06
CA ASN A 169 0.84 14.92 14.17
C ASN A 169 2.20 15.46 13.69
N THR A 170 2.48 16.72 14.03
CA THR A 170 3.70 17.45 13.68
C THR A 170 4.97 16.90 14.33
N SER A 171 4.84 16.03 15.34
CA SER A 171 5.98 15.32 15.95
C SER A 171 6.24 13.95 15.31
N CYS A 172 5.34 13.49 14.43
CA CYS A 172 5.39 12.14 13.87
C CYS A 172 6.38 12.04 12.71
N ARG A 173 7.32 11.09 12.81
CA ARG A 173 8.19 10.65 11.71
C ARG A 173 8.54 9.19 11.90
N TYR A 174 8.66 8.46 10.82
CA TYR A 174 9.12 7.08 10.80
C TYR A 174 9.91 6.79 9.54
N GLU A 175 10.65 5.69 9.55
CA GLU A 175 11.42 5.24 8.39
C GLU A 175 10.52 5.01 7.17
N ASP A 176 11.13 5.07 5.98
CA ASP A 176 10.44 4.79 4.73
C ASP A 176 9.72 3.42 4.75
N PRO A 177 8.58 3.32 4.05
CA PRO A 177 7.78 2.12 4.00
C PRO A 177 8.54 0.94 3.40
N GLY A 178 8.17 -0.26 3.84
CA GLY A 178 8.77 -1.51 3.36
C GLY A 178 7.74 -2.63 3.25
N ILE A 179 7.96 -3.53 2.30
CA ILE A 179 7.08 -4.67 2.04
C ILE A 179 7.89 -5.96 1.96
N ILE A 180 7.32 -7.05 2.45
CA ILE A 180 7.86 -8.40 2.35
C ILE A 180 6.80 -9.24 1.64
N PHE A 181 7.25 -10.01 0.66
CA PHE A 181 6.47 -11.07 0.03
C PHE A 181 7.02 -12.39 0.50
N PRO A 182 6.41 -13.05 1.52
CA PRO A 182 6.96 -14.28 2.08
C PRO A 182 7.23 -15.37 1.03
N GLU A 183 6.43 -15.44 -0.04
CA GLU A 183 6.63 -16.36 -1.16
C GLU A 183 7.98 -16.16 -1.90
N LYS A 184 8.58 -14.96 -1.79
CA LYS A 184 9.88 -14.57 -2.41
C LYS A 184 10.99 -14.45 -1.37
N GLY A 185 10.76 -14.95 -0.14
CA GLY A 185 11.66 -14.85 1.00
C GLY A 185 11.39 -13.64 1.91
N MET A 186 11.96 -13.69 3.11
CA MET A 186 11.72 -12.72 4.20
C MET A 186 12.55 -11.43 4.09
N LYS A 187 12.91 -11.01 2.87
CA LYS A 187 13.69 -9.78 2.65
C LYS A 187 12.76 -8.58 2.46
N ILE A 188 13.02 -7.50 3.20
CA ILE A 188 12.33 -6.23 3.02
C ILE A 188 12.69 -5.64 1.65
N LYS A 189 11.66 -5.33 0.87
CA LYS A 189 11.75 -4.49 -0.31
C LYS A 189 11.35 -3.08 0.10
N LYS A 190 12.24 -2.11 -0.12
CA LYS A 190 11.93 -0.70 0.09
C LYS A 190 10.89 -0.26 -0.92
N ILE A 191 9.94 0.53 -0.45
CA ILE A 191 8.93 1.18 -1.30
C ILE A 191 9.30 2.66 -1.38
N PRO A 192 9.17 3.31 -2.56
CA PRO A 192 9.35 4.74 -2.66
C PRO A 192 8.45 5.51 -1.69
N SER A 193 9.04 6.49 -1.00
CA SER A 193 8.36 7.37 -0.05
C SER A 193 7.57 8.45 -0.79
N PHE A 194 6.38 8.81 -0.29
CA PHE A 194 5.57 9.90 -0.84
C PHE A 194 5.94 11.29 -0.31
N PHE A 195 6.79 11.36 0.71
CA PHE A 195 7.27 12.65 1.24
C PHE A 195 8.30 13.26 0.30
N ARG A 196 8.19 14.56 0.01
CA ARG A 196 9.07 15.29 -0.94
C ARG A 196 10.17 16.05 -0.24
#